data_AF-A0A846DPY0-F1
#
_entry.id   AF-A0A846DPY0-F1
#
_cell.length_a   1.000
_cell.length_b   1.000
_cell.length_c   1.000
_cell.angle_alpha   90.00
_cell.angle_beta   90.00
_cell.angle_gamma   90.00
#
_symmetry.space_group_name_H-M   'P 1'
#
loop_
_entity.id
_entity.type
_entity.pdbx_description
1 polymer ?
#
loop_
_entity_poly.entity_id
_entity_poly.type
_entity_poly.pdbx_seq_one_letter_code
_entity_poly.pdbx_strand_id
1 'polypeptide(L)'
;MNLSFLTFLRNLPKENKQFAVIGLGRFGRAVCSTLYQLGYEVLGTDIDEKLVSQVLTNKIASHAVQLDSKEPSALKEAGILEF
;
A
#
# COMPACT_ATOMS: atom_id res chain seq x y z
N MET A 1 18.90 33.65 -3.96
CA MET A 1 17.91 32.62 -4.33
C MET A 1 16.90 32.50 -3.20
N ASN A 2 15.60 32.58 -3.51
CA ASN A 2 14.53 32.62 -2.50
C ASN A 2 14.26 31.20 -1.96
N LEU A 3 14.48 30.97 -0.66
CA LEU A 3 14.20 29.68 -0.02
C LEU A 3 12.71 29.29 -0.10
N SER A 4 11.80 30.27 -0.23
CA SER A 4 10.36 30.02 -0.43
C SER A 4 10.07 29.21 -1.70
N PHE A 5 10.85 29.42 -2.76
CA PHE A 5 10.71 28.69 -4.02
C PHE A 5 11.08 27.21 -3.86
N LEU A 6 12.09 26.89 -3.04
CA LEU A 6 12.48 25.51 -2.75
C LEU A 6 11.45 24.78 -1.88
N THR A 7 10.82 25.49 -0.95
CA THR A 7 9.69 24.95 -0.15
C THR A 7 8.45 24.72 -1.02
N PHE A 8 8.18 25.61 -1.98
CA PHE A 8 7.11 25.44 -2.96
C PHE A 8 7.34 24.21 -3.87
N LEU A 9 8.57 24.01 -4.38
CA LEU A 9 8.93 22.83 -5.17
C LEU A 9 8.83 21.52 -4.37
N ARG A 10 9.06 21.56 -3.05
CA ARG A 10 8.85 20.41 -2.15
C ARG A 10 7.37 20.03 -2.00
N ASN A 11 6.46 20.99 -2.17
CA ASN A 11 5.01 20.82 -2.03
C ASN A 11 4.26 20.74 -3.38
N LEU A 12 4.98 20.55 -4.49
CA LEU A 12 4.33 20.13 -5.73
C LEU A 12 3.62 18.79 -5.48
N PRO A 13 2.40 18.59 -6.01
CA PRO A 13 1.69 17.33 -5.86
C PRO A 13 2.56 16.23 -6.46
N LYS A 14 3.21 15.46 -5.59
CA LYS A 14 3.81 14.18 -5.95
C LYS A 14 2.62 13.34 -6.41
N GLU A 15 2.64 12.79 -7.61
CA GLU A 15 1.69 11.73 -7.96
C GLU A 15 1.85 10.64 -6.90
N ASN A 16 0.97 10.61 -5.91
CA ASN A 16 0.92 9.57 -4.90
C ASN A 16 0.38 8.34 -5.60
N LYS A 17 1.30 7.60 -6.23
CA LYS A 17 0.97 6.33 -6.86
C LYS A 17 0.54 5.37 -5.77
N GLN A 18 -0.63 4.79 -5.98
CA GLN A 18 -1.24 3.82 -5.11
C GLN A 18 -1.05 2.44 -5.75
N PHE A 19 -0.89 1.42 -4.92
CA PHE A 19 -0.73 0.04 -5.36
C PHE A 19 -1.45 -0.91 -4.42
N ALA A 20 -2.28 -1.79 -4.97
CA ALA A 20 -2.79 -2.96 -4.27
C ALA A 20 -1.87 -4.17 -4.52
N VAL A 21 -1.51 -4.88 -3.44
CA VAL A 21 -0.75 -6.13 -3.48
C VAL A 21 -1.61 -7.26 -2.94
N ILE A 22 -2.01 -8.16 -3.84
CA ILE A 22 -2.83 -9.33 -3.52
C ILE A 22 -1.93 -10.54 -3.22
N GLY A 23 -2.04 -11.04 -1.99
CA GLY A 23 -1.18 -12.05 -1.39
C GLY A 23 -0.02 -11.45 -0.61
N LEU A 24 0.08 -11.77 0.68
CA LEU A 24 1.11 -11.33 1.63
C LEU A 24 2.05 -12.46 2.03
N GLY A 25 2.30 -13.40 1.14
CA GLY A 25 3.39 -14.38 1.27
C GLY A 25 4.78 -13.73 1.19
N ARG A 26 5.83 -14.54 1.01
CA ARG A 26 7.22 -14.05 0.95
C ARG A 26 7.43 -12.96 -0.11
N PHE A 27 6.90 -13.19 -1.31
CA PHE A 27 7.03 -12.26 -2.42
C PHE A 27 6.21 -10.99 -2.20
N GLY A 28 4.92 -11.13 -1.88
CA GLY A 28 4.03 -9.98 -1.68
C GLY A 28 4.53 -9.01 -0.61
N ARG A 29 5.03 -9.52 0.53
CA ARG A 29 5.62 -8.65 1.57
C ARG A 29 6.87 -7.92 1.10
N ALA A 30 7.71 -8.56 0.27
CA ALA A 30 8.89 -7.91 -0.30
C ALA A 30 8.49 -6.79 -1.27
N VAL A 31 7.44 -7.02 -2.08
CA VAL A 31 6.87 -6.00 -2.97
C VAL A 31 6.29 -4.84 -2.16
N CYS A 32 5.45 -5.12 -1.16
CA CYS A 32 4.88 -4.10 -0.29
C CYS A 32 5.98 -3.24 0.35
N SER A 33 6.98 -3.88 0.97
CA SER A 33 8.09 -3.18 1.61
C SER A 33 8.84 -2.28 0.63
N THR A 34 9.08 -2.75 -0.59
CA THR A 34 9.81 -1.98 -1.61
C THR A 34 8.99 -0.76 -2.04
N LEU A 35 7.72 -0.94 -2.38
CA LEU A 35 6.83 0.15 -2.81
C LEU A 35 6.62 1.18 -1.69
N TYR A 36 6.41 0.71 -0.47
CA TYR A 36 6.25 1.55 0.71
C TYR A 36 7.52 2.39 0.98
N GLN A 37 8.71 1.78 0.87
CA GLN A 37 9.99 2.50 1.01
C GLN A 37 10.25 3.52 -0.10
N LEU A 38 9.73 3.30 -1.31
CA LEU A 38 9.74 4.28 -2.40
C LEU A 38 8.79 5.46 -2.15
N GLY A 39 8.00 5.40 -1.07
CA GLY A 39 7.06 6.43 -0.66
C GLY A 39 5.74 6.37 -1.42
N TYR A 40 5.38 5.20 -1.94
CA TYR A 40 4.07 4.94 -2.51
C TYR A 40 3.09 4.50 -1.42
N GLU A 41 1.80 4.69 -1.70
CA GLU A 41 0.75 4.17 -0.84
C GLU A 41 0.44 2.73 -1.24
N VAL A 42 0.46 1.82 -0.26
CA VAL A 42 0.34 0.39 -0.53
C VAL A 42 -0.79 -0.20 0.31
N LEU A 43 -1.72 -0.88 -0.35
CA LEU A 43 -2.75 -1.72 0.27
C LEU A 43 -2.36 -3.19 0.09
N GLY A 44 -2.04 -3.87 1.19
CA GLY A 44 -1.78 -5.31 1.20
C GLY A 44 -3.04 -6.11 1.50
N THR A 45 -3.24 -7.26 0.84
CA THR A 45 -4.35 -8.17 1.18
C THR A 45 -3.93 -9.63 1.19
N ASP A 46 -4.43 -10.39 2.16
CA ASP A 46 -4.28 -11.85 2.21
C ASP A 46 -5.50 -12.49 2.90
N ILE A 47 -5.70 -13.78 2.69
CA ILE A 47 -6.73 -14.55 3.37
C ILE A 47 -6.30 -14.91 4.82
N ASP A 48 -4.99 -15.04 5.05
CA ASP A 48 -4.41 -15.32 6.37
C ASP A 48 -4.24 -14.03 7.18
N GLU A 49 -5.12 -13.86 8.17
CA GLU A 49 -5.14 -12.75 9.13
C GLU A 49 -3.79 -12.55 9.84
N LYS A 50 -3.00 -13.61 10.06
CA LYS A 50 -1.67 -13.49 10.70
C LYS A 50 -0.72 -12.70 9.81
N LEU A 51 -0.79 -12.90 8.48
CA LEU A 51 0.06 -12.20 7.54
C LEU A 51 -0.34 -10.72 7.42
N VAL A 52 -1.64 -10.45 7.39
CA VAL A 52 -2.20 -9.08 7.42
C VAL A 52 -1.74 -8.35 8.68
N SER A 53 -1.92 -8.96 9.85
CA SER A 53 -1.49 -8.41 11.13
C SER A 53 0.01 -8.14 11.16
N GLN A 54 0.84 -9.07 10.68
CA GLN A 54 2.29 -8.88 10.60
C GLN A 54 2.69 -7.69 9.72
N VAL A 55 2.01 -7.49 8.58
CA VAL A 55 2.28 -6.37 7.68
C VAL A 55 1.99 -5.03 8.36
N LEU A 56 0.89 -4.93 9.12
CA LEU A 56 0.54 -3.74 9.89
C LEU A 56 1.51 -3.48 11.04
N THR A 57 1.79 -4.50 11.86
CA THR A 57 2.71 -4.38 13.00
C THR A 57 4.10 -3.95 12.55
N ASN A 58 4.59 -4.48 11.44
CA ASN A 58 5.93 -4.19 10.92
C ASN A 58 5.96 -2.98 9.99
N LYS A 59 4.84 -2.29 9.77
CA LYS A 59 4.73 -1.13 8.87
C LYS A 59 5.28 -1.41 7.46
N ILE A 60 4.92 -2.57 6.91
CA ILE A 60 5.36 -3.03 5.59
C ILE A 60 4.52 -2.40 4.46
N ALA A 61 3.31 -1.93 4.77
CA ALA A 61 2.38 -1.27 3.86
C ALA A 61 1.62 -0.14 4.57
N SER A 62 0.98 0.75 3.81
CA SER A 62 0.14 1.83 4.36
C SER A 62 -1.13 1.28 4.99
N HIS A 63 -1.73 0.30 4.32
CA HIS A 63 -2.95 -0.36 4.73
C HIS A 63 -2.83 -1.87 4.50
N ALA A 64 -3.57 -2.65 5.28
CA ALA A 64 -3.75 -4.06 5.00
C ALA A 64 -5.13 -4.54 5.41
N VAL A 65 -5.72 -5.43 4.62
CA VAL A 65 -7.05 -6.00 4.83
C VAL A 65 -7.03 -7.51 4.67
N GLN A 66 -7.81 -8.22 5.48
CA GLN A 66 -8.04 -9.64 5.29
C GLN A 66 -9.21 -9.85 4.32
N LEU A 67 -9.00 -10.59 3.23
CA LEU A 67 -10.07 -11.03 2.32
C LEU A 67 -9.62 -12.21 1.46
N ASP A 68 -10.58 -12.95 0.91
CA ASP A 68 -10.32 -13.88 -0.19
C ASP A 68 -10.40 -13.14 -1.53
N SER A 69 -9.27 -13.03 -2.20
CA SER A 69 -9.18 -12.35 -3.50
C SER A 69 -9.81 -13.13 -4.65
N LYS A 70 -10.27 -14.37 -4.42
CA LYS A 70 -11.03 -15.14 -5.40
C LYS A 70 -12.49 -14.70 -5.48
N GLU A 71 -12.98 -13.98 -4.48
CA GLU A 71 -14.34 -13.43 -4.43
C GLU A 71 -14.33 -11.99 -4.93
N PRO A 72 -14.83 -11.72 -6.15
CA PRO A 72 -14.77 -10.37 -6.74
C PRO A 72 -15.56 -9.32 -5.94
N SER A 73 -16.63 -9.74 -5.25
CA SER A 73 -17.39 -8.88 -4.33
C SER A 73 -16.53 -8.39 -3.18
N ALA A 74 -15.71 -9.26 -2.57
CA ALA A 74 -14.83 -8.90 -1.47
C ALA A 74 -13.79 -7.85 -1.89
N LEU A 75 -13.23 -7.98 -3.10
CA LEU A 75 -12.31 -6.99 -3.65
C LEU A 75 -12.97 -5.62 -3.84
N LYS A 76 -14.22 -5.61 -4.31
CA LYS A 76 -15.01 -4.39 -4.52
C LYS A 76 -15.39 -3.72 -3.19
N GLU A 77 -15.83 -4.51 -2.21
CA GLU A 77 -16.19 -4.01 -0.87
C GLU A 77 -14.97 -3.46 -0.11
N ALA A 78 -13.79 -4.04 -0.33
CA ALA A 78 -12.53 -3.57 0.23
C ALA A 78 -11.99 -2.30 -0.46
N GLY A 79 -12.62 -1.83 -1.54
CA GLY A 79 -12.18 -0.64 -2.27
C GLY A 79 -10.86 -0.84 -3.02
N ILE A 80 -10.49 -2.07 -3.36
CA ILE A 80 -9.20 -2.38 -4.02
C ILE A 80 -9.12 -1.82 -5.44
N LEU A 81 -10.25 -1.62 -6.11
CA LEU A 81 -10.30 -1.12 -7.49
C LEU A 81 -10.01 0.39 -7.56
N GLU A 82 -10.01 1.06 -6.42
CA GLU A 82 -9.78 2.48 -6.24
C GLU A 82 -8.33 2.79 -5.81
N PHE A 83 -7.47 1.76 -5.69
CA PHE A 83 -6.03 1.83 -5.36
C PHE A 83 -5.12 1.64 -6.58
#